data_AF-A0A4S0IF67-F1
#
_entry.id   AF-A0A4S0IF67-F1
#
_cell.length_a   1.000
_cell.length_b   1.000
_cell.length_c   1.000
_cell.angle_alpha   90.00
_cell.angle_beta   90.00
_cell.angle_gamma   90.00
#
_symmetry.space_group_name_H-M   'P 1'
#
loop_
_entity.id
_entity.type
_entity.pdbx_description
1 polymer ?
#
loop_
_entity_poly.entity_id
_entity_poly.type
_entity_poly.pdbx_seq_one_letter_code
_entity_poly.pdbx_strand_id
1 'polypeptide(L)'
;ASPAEASVFLEDLTWTELRDVIAAGTTTIIIPIGGTEQSGPAMALGKHNVRVKFLAAKIAEKLGNALVAPVISYVPEGNIDPPSSHMRFPGTITISDRTFEQLLESAAR
;
A
#
# COMPACT_ATOMS: atom_id res chain seq x y z
N ALA A 1 19.38 19.69 16.65
CA ALA A 1 18.54 18.62 17.21
C ALA A 1 18.76 17.39 16.35
N SER A 2 18.95 16.19 16.92
CA SER A 2 18.83 14.99 16.10
C SER A 2 17.46 15.05 15.45
N PRO A 3 17.34 14.99 14.11
CA PRO A 3 16.02 14.87 13.52
C PRO A 3 15.41 13.63 14.15
N ALA A 4 14.25 13.77 14.80
CA ALA A 4 13.40 12.62 15.05
C ALA A 4 13.36 11.85 13.72
N GLU A 5 13.69 10.56 13.74
CA GLU A 5 13.86 9.74 12.52
C GLU A 5 12.73 10.09 11.55
N ALA A 6 13.09 10.65 10.39
CA ALA A 6 12.12 11.09 9.41
C ALA A 6 11.19 9.92 9.08
N SER A 7 9.88 10.18 8.97
CA SER A 7 8.92 9.13 8.68
C SER A 7 9.35 8.34 7.43
N VAL A 8 9.24 7.02 7.50
CA VAL A 8 9.45 6.15 6.33
C VAL A 8 8.27 6.20 5.36
N PHE A 9 7.14 6.82 5.73
CA PHE A 9 5.98 6.93 4.85
C PHE A 9 6.07 8.17 3.96
N LEU A 10 5.96 7.96 2.65
CA LEU A 10 5.99 9.05 1.66
C LEU A 10 4.91 10.10 1.90
N GLU A 11 3.71 9.68 2.33
CA GLU A 11 2.57 10.55 2.58
C GLU A 11 2.70 11.47 3.79
N ASP A 12 3.70 11.22 4.66
CA ASP A 12 4.01 12.07 5.81
C ASP A 12 5.02 13.18 5.46
N LEU A 13 5.68 13.10 4.30
CA LEU A 13 6.71 14.03 3.87
C LEU A 13 6.13 15.12 2.98
N THR A 14 6.56 16.36 3.21
CA THR A 14 6.48 17.40 2.18
C THR A 14 7.42 17.08 1.03
N TRP A 15 7.16 17.65 -0.16
CA TRP A 15 8.03 17.40 -1.32
C TRP A 15 9.47 17.87 -1.10
N THR A 16 9.69 18.91 -0.27
CA THR A 16 11.04 19.38 0.10
C THR A 16 11.76 18.40 1.01
N GLU A 17 11.06 17.80 1.97
CA GLU A 17 11.65 16.74 2.82
C GLU A 17 11.97 15.50 1.97
N LEU A 18 11.09 15.12 1.04
CA LEU A 18 11.34 14.03 0.09
C LEU A 18 12.60 14.30 -0.75
N ARG A 19 12.74 15.51 -1.31
CA ARG A 19 13.95 15.91 -2.06
C ARG A 19 15.20 15.72 -1.21
N ASP A 20 15.16 16.16 0.04
CA ASP A 20 16.32 16.13 0.92
C ASP A 20 16.71 14.71 1.34
N VAL A 21 15.74 13.81 1.60
CA VAL A 21 16.05 12.40 1.90
C VAL A 21 16.54 11.61 0.68
N ILE A 22 16.10 11.95 -0.53
CA ILE A 22 16.66 11.42 -1.78
C ILE A 22 18.11 11.88 -1.95
N ALA A 23 18.38 13.17 -1.75
CA ALA A 23 19.75 13.71 -1.81
C ALA A 23 20.66 13.08 -0.73
N ALA A 24 20.09 12.65 0.40
CA ALA A 24 20.79 11.95 1.47
C ALA A 24 21.01 10.44 1.21
N GLY A 25 20.55 9.88 0.09
CA GLY A 25 20.84 8.51 -0.34
C GLY A 25 19.66 7.52 -0.29
N THR A 26 18.45 7.99 -0.01
CA THR A 26 17.23 7.18 -0.19
C THR A 26 17.04 6.87 -1.67
N THR A 27 16.94 5.60 -2.02
CA THR A 27 16.95 5.14 -3.42
C THR A 27 15.85 4.11 -3.72
N THR A 28 15.13 3.66 -2.70
CA THR A 28 14.14 2.59 -2.82
C THR A 28 12.78 3.07 -2.34
N ILE A 29 11.71 2.61 -2.99
CA ILE A 29 10.34 2.74 -2.49
C ILE A 29 9.65 1.38 -2.47
N ILE A 30 8.95 1.09 -1.38
CA ILE A 30 8.12 -0.08 -1.20
C ILE A 30 6.68 0.33 -1.53
N ILE A 31 6.03 -0.40 -2.43
CA ILE A 31 4.61 -0.20 -2.77
C ILE A 31 3.79 -1.27 -2.05
N PRO A 32 3.16 -0.95 -0.91
CA PRO A 32 2.31 -1.90 -0.20
C PRO A 32 0.98 -2.10 -0.92
N ILE A 33 0.62 -3.37 -1.15
CA ILE A 33 -0.64 -3.78 -1.76
C ILE A 33 -1.51 -4.46 -0.71
N GLY A 34 -2.71 -3.93 -0.49
CA GLY A 34 -3.68 -4.44 0.45
C GLY A 34 -4.93 -4.96 -0.28
N GLY A 35 -6.10 -4.51 0.16
CA GLY A 35 -7.40 -4.94 -0.35
C GLY A 35 -8.52 -4.67 0.66
N THR A 36 -9.76 -4.68 0.18
CA THR A 36 -10.96 -4.57 1.01
C THR A 36 -11.84 -5.78 0.76
N GLU A 37 -11.77 -6.77 1.65
CA GLU A 37 -12.37 -8.09 1.43
C GLU A 37 -12.85 -8.75 2.72
N GLN A 38 -13.85 -9.62 2.57
CA GLN A 38 -14.31 -10.48 3.65
C GLN A 38 -13.19 -11.37 4.19
N SER A 39 -13.19 -11.61 5.50
CA SER A 39 -12.39 -12.68 6.12
C SER A 39 -13.07 -13.24 7.35
N GLY A 40 -14.31 -13.66 7.15
CA GLY A 40 -15.16 -14.17 8.20
C GLY A 40 -15.72 -13.09 9.13
N PRO A 41 -16.48 -13.51 10.16
CA PRO A 41 -17.38 -12.63 10.91
C PRO A 41 -16.69 -11.72 11.92
N ALA A 42 -15.45 -12.03 12.31
CA ALA A 42 -14.76 -11.36 13.42
C ALA A 42 -13.65 -10.39 12.96
N MET A 43 -13.51 -10.16 11.66
CA MET A 43 -12.39 -9.41 11.09
C MET A 43 -12.87 -8.25 10.23
N ALA A 44 -12.23 -7.09 10.40
CA ALA A 44 -12.54 -5.91 9.59
C ALA A 44 -12.12 -6.12 8.13
N LEU A 45 -12.89 -5.55 7.19
CA LEU A 45 -12.68 -5.68 5.74
C LEU A 45 -11.30 -5.15 5.30
N GLY A 46 -10.84 -4.05 5.92
CA GLY A 46 -9.57 -3.39 5.58
C GLY A 46 -8.32 -3.96 6.28
N LYS A 47 -8.39 -5.15 6.89
CA LYS A 47 -7.28 -5.76 7.65
C LYS A 47 -5.97 -5.83 6.84
N HIS A 48 -6.06 -6.06 5.53
CA HIS A 48 -4.89 -6.17 4.66
C HIS A 48 -4.15 -4.84 4.61
N ASN A 49 -4.87 -3.73 4.48
CA ASN A 49 -4.30 -2.39 4.41
C ASN A 49 -3.54 -2.03 5.68
N VAL A 50 -4.12 -2.33 6.86
CA VAL A 50 -3.47 -2.08 8.15
C VAL A 50 -2.21 -2.94 8.29
N ARG A 51 -2.31 -4.24 7.99
CA ARG A 51 -1.21 -5.18 8.15
C ARG A 51 -0.06 -4.89 7.19
N VAL A 52 -0.35 -4.63 5.92
CA VAL A 52 0.69 -4.37 4.91
C VAL A 52 1.39 -3.04 5.16
N LYS A 53 0.67 -1.99 5.58
CA LYS A 53 1.28 -0.71 5.97
C LYS A 53 2.28 -0.88 7.11
N PHE A 54 1.88 -1.61 8.16
CA PHE A 54 2.75 -1.89 9.31
C PHE A 54 4.00 -2.68 8.92
N LEU A 55 3.84 -3.75 8.13
CA LEU A 55 4.97 -4.60 7.73
C LEU A 55 5.90 -3.89 6.75
N ALA A 56 5.37 -3.11 5.80
CA ALA A 56 6.16 -2.33 4.86
C ALA A 56 7.04 -1.30 5.59
N ALA A 57 6.50 -0.62 6.60
CA ALA A 57 7.28 0.29 7.44
C ALA A 57 8.45 -0.42 8.14
N LYS A 58 8.19 -1.59 8.73
CA LYS A 58 9.26 -2.40 9.37
C LYS A 58 10.34 -2.83 8.39
N ILE A 59 9.98 -3.11 7.14
CA ILE A 59 10.95 -3.44 6.09
C ILE A 59 11.75 -2.18 5.73
N ALA A 60 11.09 -1.04 5.50
CA ALA A 60 11.74 0.22 5.17
C ALA A 60 12.73 0.69 6.24
N GLU A 61 12.30 0.68 7.51
CA GLU A 61 13.13 0.96 8.69
C GLU A 61 14.40 0.08 8.70
N LYS A 62 14.25 -1.22 8.42
CA LYS A 62 15.36 -2.17 8.42
C LYS A 62 16.31 -1.99 7.23
N LEU A 63 15.81 -1.55 6.08
CA LEU A 63 16.63 -1.27 4.90
C LEU A 63 17.44 0.03 5.08
N GLY A 64 16.88 1.03 5.77
CA GLY A 64 17.55 2.30 6.07
C GLY A 64 17.70 3.26 4.89
N ASN A 65 17.33 2.84 3.68
CA ASN A 65 17.39 3.63 2.44
C ASN A 65 16.10 3.52 1.59
N ALA A 66 14.98 3.20 2.24
CA ALA A 66 13.70 2.95 1.60
C ALA A 66 12.57 3.77 2.22
N LEU A 67 11.62 4.19 1.38
CA LEU A 67 10.33 4.77 1.80
C LEU A 67 9.19 3.78 1.51
N VAL A 68 8.01 4.08 2.05
CA VAL A 68 6.76 3.35 1.84
C VAL A 68 5.77 4.26 1.15
N ALA A 69 5.30 3.86 -0.04
CA ALA A 69 4.23 4.54 -0.77
C ALA A 69 2.86 4.35 -0.08
N PRO A 70 1.84 5.16 -0.43
CA PRO A 70 0.46 4.91 0.01
C PRO A 70 0.00 3.50 -0.35
N VAL A 71 -0.83 2.90 0.52
CA VAL A 71 -1.36 1.55 0.30
C VAL A 71 -2.31 1.50 -0.87
N ILE A 72 -2.01 0.65 -1.85
CA ILE A 72 -2.96 0.31 -2.92
C ILE A 72 -4.05 -0.58 -2.32
N SER A 73 -5.23 0.00 -2.15
CA SER A 73 -6.37 -0.66 -1.50
C SER A 73 -7.42 -1.19 -2.49
N TYR A 74 -7.23 -0.91 -3.79
CA TYR A 74 -8.09 -1.40 -4.88
C TYR A 74 -7.35 -2.49 -5.63
N VAL A 75 -7.81 -3.73 -5.47
CA VAL A 75 -7.21 -4.93 -6.06
C VAL A 75 -8.31 -5.82 -6.65
N PRO A 76 -7.94 -6.84 -7.45
CA PRO A 76 -8.89 -7.85 -7.89
C PRO A 76 -9.31 -8.76 -6.73
N GLU A 77 -10.60 -8.81 -6.42
CA GLU A 77 -11.19 -9.61 -5.34
C GLU A 77 -12.23 -10.63 -5.85
N GLY A 78 -12.45 -10.67 -7.18
CA GLY A 78 -13.40 -11.56 -7.86
C GLY A 78 -14.23 -10.85 -8.93
N ASN A 79 -15.09 -11.60 -9.60
CA ASN A 79 -16.02 -11.06 -10.59
C ASN A 79 -17.22 -10.39 -9.90
N ILE A 80 -17.75 -9.35 -10.52
CA ILE A 80 -18.97 -8.65 -10.06
C ILE A 80 -20.22 -9.42 -10.49
N ASP A 81 -20.28 -9.90 -11.74
CA ASP A 81 -21.43 -10.60 -12.30
C ASP A 81 -21.01 -11.77 -13.20
N PRO A 82 -21.37 -13.03 -12.87
CA PRO A 82 -21.90 -13.43 -11.56
C PRO A 82 -20.81 -13.24 -10.47
N PRO A 83 -21.20 -12.94 -9.22
CA PRO A 83 -20.25 -12.77 -8.12
C PRO A 83 -19.36 -13.99 -7.89
N SER A 84 -18.04 -13.79 -7.81
CA SER A 84 -17.07 -14.84 -7.51
C SER A 84 -16.11 -14.45 -6.38
N SER A 85 -15.37 -15.43 -5.83
CA SER A 85 -14.39 -15.20 -4.76
C SER A 85 -14.95 -14.37 -3.57
N HIS A 86 -14.28 -13.29 -3.16
CA HIS A 86 -14.68 -12.42 -2.04
C HIS A 86 -15.85 -11.51 -2.43
N MET A 87 -16.10 -11.28 -3.73
CA MET A 87 -17.25 -10.52 -4.23
C MET A 87 -18.61 -11.19 -3.96
N ARG A 88 -18.62 -12.44 -3.50
CA ARG A 88 -19.85 -13.10 -2.98
C ARG A 88 -20.34 -12.53 -1.65
N PHE A 89 -19.56 -11.66 -1.00
CA PHE A 89 -19.84 -11.15 0.34
C PHE A 89 -19.92 -9.62 0.32
N PRO A 90 -20.87 -9.03 1.07
CA PRO A 90 -21.05 -7.58 1.10
C PRO A 90 -19.83 -6.88 1.70
N GLY A 91 -19.51 -5.72 1.14
CA GLY A 91 -18.39 -4.87 1.59
C GLY A 91 -17.06 -5.15 0.90
N THR A 92 -16.91 -6.25 0.16
CA THR A 92 -15.75 -6.45 -0.71
C THR A 92 -15.76 -5.44 -1.87
N ILE A 93 -14.61 -4.87 -2.19
CA ILE A 93 -14.43 -3.93 -3.32
C ILE A 93 -13.42 -4.53 -4.30
N THR A 94 -13.81 -4.70 -5.57
CA THR A 94 -12.94 -5.22 -6.62
C THR A 94 -12.71 -4.19 -7.73
N ILE A 95 -11.53 -4.25 -8.35
CA ILE A 95 -11.28 -3.72 -9.70
C ILE A 95 -10.92 -4.87 -10.66
N SER A 96 -10.86 -4.61 -11.96
CA SER A 96 -10.41 -5.63 -12.92
C SER A 96 -8.90 -5.88 -12.82
N ASP A 97 -8.45 -7.08 -13.16
CA ASP A 97 -7.01 -7.41 -13.26
C ASP A 97 -6.26 -6.41 -14.14
N ARG A 98 -6.83 -6.11 -15.32
CA ARG A 98 -6.28 -5.12 -16.25
C ARG A 98 -6.11 -3.75 -15.60
N THR A 99 -7.11 -3.27 -14.87
CA THR A 99 -7.04 -1.96 -14.21
C THR A 99 -5.97 -1.97 -13.12
N PHE A 100 -5.86 -3.08 -12.38
CA PHE A 100 -4.84 -3.23 -11.34
C PHE A 100 -3.43 -3.25 -11.93
N GLU A 101 -3.20 -4.02 -12.99
CA GLU A 101 -1.93 -4.06 -13.72
C GLU A 101 -1.55 -2.67 -14.24
N GLN A 102 -2.49 -1.98 -14.92
CA GLN A 102 -2.25 -0.63 -15.43
C GLN A 102 -1.95 0.38 -14.32
N LEU A 103 -2.59 0.25 -13.16
CA LEU A 103 -2.31 1.07 -11.99
C LEU A 103 -0.90 0.82 -11.47
N LEU A 104 -0.46 -0.43 -11.33
CA LEU A 104 0.90 -0.77 -10.89
C LEU A 104 1.95 -0.26 -11.88
N GLU A 105 1.75 -0.49 -13.18
CA GLU A 105 2.66 -0.02 -14.22
C GLU A 105 2.75 1.51 -14.28
N SER A 106 1.64 2.22 -14.06
CA SER A 106 1.62 3.68 -14.10
C SER A 106 2.21 4.29 -12.83
N ALA A 107 1.98 3.67 -11.66
CA ALA A 107 2.48 4.17 -10.38
C ALA A 107 3.99 3.94 -10.19
N ALA A 108 4.57 2.93 -10.86
CA ALA A 108 5.98 2.60 -10.74
C ALA A 108 6.93 3.44 -11.64
N ARG A 109 6.38 4.23 -12.57
CA ARG A 109 7.15 5.06 -13.52
C ARG A 109 7.38 6.47 -12.99
#